data_AF-A0A379MXP3-F1
#
_entry.id   AF-A0A379MXP3-F1
#
_cell.length_a   1.000
_cell.length_b   1.000
_cell.length_c   1.000
_cell.angle_alpha   90.00
_cell.angle_beta   90.00
_cell.angle_gamma   90.00
#
_symmetry.space_group_name_H-M   'P 1'
#
loop_
_entity.id
_entity.type
_entity.pdbx_description
1 polymer ?
#
loop_
_entity_poly.entity_id
_entity_poly.type
_entity_poly.pdbx_seq_one_letter_code
_entity_poly.pdbx_strand_id
1 'polypeptide(L)'
;MTKRKPLLLAAGLLAALAGPALAQLALAQTTLAQTTLAQPAPASSGPAQQPSAGEKALIEKGAYLARAGDCVACHTGPGGKPFAGGLPIESDLGRIVTTNITPDKQTGIGNYTEAQFAAALRQGRRADGTNLYPAMPYPSYRLITDEDMHALYTFFMKGVEPVVNRPEETKLSFPFNQRWGMSLWNWAFLPTGTFQPNPQVSDEINRGAYLVEGLGHCGTCHTPRAFTMQERGFTASDPHFLAGTELNGWHTPQLRAGGEAARGVATWNVQDIADYLGKGRNRVSAVGGEMKSVVEHSMNYMNDADLHAIGAYLKSIPNAMPAVQPRPDGQRQTQAKLTAAVDLTPGERLYLDNCNACHFVTGHGGTTVFPRLDGASIVNAENPTGLITTILGGAATPSTERAPSVLPMPGFAFRLSDEEVATLASFVRSAWSNTAPAVTAEQVARVRANLPKHPEPVPRTGFSNASGGTNPTSSRP
;
A
#
# COMPACT_ATOMS: atom_id res chain seq x y z
N MET A 1 11.95 7.22 -74.70
CA MET A 1 13.30 7.43 -75.29
C MET A 1 14.36 6.83 -74.37
N THR A 2 15.40 6.19 -74.93
CA THR A 2 16.76 5.95 -74.36
C THR A 2 16.90 5.41 -72.91
N LYS A 3 17.25 4.12 -72.71
CA LYS A 3 18.62 3.50 -72.66
C LYS A 3 19.31 3.68 -71.26
N ARG A 4 19.96 2.70 -70.60
CA ARG A 4 20.57 1.39 -70.97
C ARG A 4 20.73 0.43 -69.74
N LYS A 5 20.89 -0.88 -69.99
CA LYS A 5 21.41 -1.96 -69.09
C LYS A 5 22.90 -2.28 -69.48
N PRO A 6 23.56 -3.41 -69.09
CA PRO A 6 23.96 -4.01 -67.78
C PRO A 6 25.47 -4.46 -67.75
N LEU A 7 25.91 -5.27 -66.76
CA LEU A 7 26.92 -6.39 -66.81
C LEU A 7 26.90 -7.09 -65.40
N LEU A 8 26.82 -8.42 -65.17
CA LEU A 8 27.75 -9.57 -65.38
C LEU A 8 29.09 -9.41 -64.61
N LEU A 9 29.74 -10.39 -63.96
CA LEU A 9 29.87 -11.88 -64.03
C LEU A 9 29.99 -12.47 -62.57
N ALA A 10 30.13 -13.76 -62.22
CA ALA A 10 29.78 -15.10 -62.76
C ALA A 10 30.01 -16.18 -61.64
N ALA A 11 29.19 -17.22 -61.50
CA ALA A 11 29.43 -18.66 -61.80
C ALA A 11 30.46 -19.47 -60.96
N GLY A 12 30.03 -20.65 -60.48
CA GLY A 12 30.89 -21.66 -59.84
C GLY A 12 30.08 -22.89 -59.37
N LEU A 13 29.99 -23.94 -60.21
CA LEU A 13 29.21 -25.16 -59.94
C LEU A 13 29.93 -26.40 -60.49
N LEU A 14 30.12 -27.42 -59.64
CA LEU A 14 30.50 -28.82 -59.93
C LEU A 14 30.07 -29.63 -58.68
N ALA A 15 29.24 -30.69 -58.70
CA ALA A 15 29.07 -31.83 -59.60
C ALA A 15 30.30 -32.77 -59.67
N ALA A 16 30.21 -34.10 -59.53
CA ALA A 16 29.15 -35.02 -59.09
C ALA A 16 29.73 -36.45 -58.89
N LEU A 17 28.86 -37.44 -58.60
CA LEU A 17 28.99 -38.90 -58.88
C LEU A 17 29.72 -39.86 -57.89
N ALA A 18 28.89 -40.67 -57.22
CA ALA A 18 28.77 -42.13 -57.36
C ALA A 18 29.91 -43.11 -56.97
N GLY A 19 29.51 -44.16 -56.23
CA GLY A 19 29.90 -45.55 -56.57
C GLY A 19 30.53 -46.38 -55.44
N PRO A 20 30.08 -47.64 -55.19
CA PRO A 20 30.51 -48.43 -54.03
C PRO A 20 31.53 -49.54 -54.35
N ALA A 21 32.23 -50.04 -53.32
CA ALA A 21 32.94 -51.32 -53.35
C ALA A 21 32.85 -52.05 -51.99
N LEU A 22 32.72 -53.37 -52.05
CA LEU A 22 32.51 -54.29 -50.92
C LEU A 22 33.82 -55.04 -50.54
N ALA A 23 33.75 -55.79 -49.43
CA ALA A 23 34.64 -56.87 -48.99
C ALA A 23 35.96 -56.48 -48.29
N GLN A 24 36.51 -57.25 -47.32
CA GLN A 24 35.97 -58.36 -46.49
C GLN A 24 36.88 -58.56 -45.24
N LEU A 25 36.33 -59.22 -44.21
CA LEU A 25 36.98 -59.96 -43.10
C LEU A 25 38.38 -59.56 -42.56
N ALA A 26 38.44 -59.31 -41.23
CA ALA A 26 39.30 -60.09 -40.33
C ALA A 26 38.79 -60.01 -38.88
N LEU A 27 38.70 -61.15 -38.17
CA LEU A 27 38.42 -61.17 -36.72
C LEU A 27 39.72 -60.96 -35.94
N ALA A 28 39.68 -60.08 -34.93
CA ALA A 28 40.62 -60.10 -33.81
C ALA A 28 39.87 -59.72 -32.53
N GLN A 29 39.50 -60.73 -31.73
CA GLN A 29 38.89 -60.51 -30.41
C GLN A 29 39.99 -60.25 -29.38
N THR A 30 40.20 -58.98 -29.01
CA THR A 30 40.98 -58.61 -27.84
C THR A 30 40.07 -58.42 -26.64
N THR A 31 40.12 -59.35 -25.69
CA THR A 31 39.38 -59.28 -24.42
C THR A 31 40.00 -58.23 -23.51
N LEU A 32 39.55 -56.97 -23.64
CA LEU A 32 39.81 -55.94 -22.63
C LEU A 32 38.81 -56.12 -21.48
N ALA A 33 39.33 -56.44 -20.29
CA ALA A 33 38.55 -56.48 -19.06
C ALA A 33 38.01 -55.08 -18.77
N GLN A 34 36.69 -54.89 -18.88
CA GLN A 34 36.04 -53.65 -18.48
C GLN A 34 35.96 -53.60 -16.95
N THR A 35 36.91 -52.90 -16.32
CA THR A 35 36.77 -52.44 -14.94
C THR A 35 35.59 -51.46 -14.90
N THR A 36 34.42 -51.95 -14.48
CA THR A 36 33.23 -51.13 -14.26
C THR A 36 33.50 -50.15 -13.11
N LEU A 37 33.95 -48.94 -13.45
CA LEU A 37 33.90 -47.81 -12.53
C LEU A 37 32.43 -47.57 -12.19
N ALA A 38 32.04 -47.91 -10.97
CA ALA A 38 30.70 -47.66 -10.46
C ALA A 38 30.43 -46.15 -10.54
N GLN A 39 29.48 -45.77 -11.39
CA GLN A 39 28.97 -44.40 -11.41
C GLN A 39 28.39 -44.11 -10.01
N PRO A 40 28.74 -42.98 -9.37
CA PRO A 40 28.07 -42.60 -8.13
C PRO A 40 26.59 -42.42 -8.44
N ALA A 41 25.74 -43.19 -7.74
CA ALA A 41 24.30 -43.06 -7.90
C ALA A 41 23.87 -41.61 -7.64
N PRO A 42 22.90 -41.07 -8.40
CA PRO A 42 22.39 -39.73 -8.13
C PRO A 42 21.89 -39.69 -6.69
N ALA A 43 22.43 -38.77 -5.89
CA ALA A 43 22.06 -38.63 -4.50
C ALA A 43 20.54 -38.40 -4.43
N SER A 44 19.83 -39.36 -3.82
CA SER A 44 18.40 -39.24 -3.63
C SER A 44 18.13 -38.04 -2.73
N SER A 45 17.66 -36.95 -3.32
CA SER A 45 17.02 -35.87 -2.57
C SER A 45 15.81 -36.48 -1.88
N GLY A 46 15.96 -36.80 -0.59
CA GLY A 46 14.86 -37.32 0.23
C GLY A 46 13.67 -36.36 0.18
N PRO A 47 12.44 -36.86 0.37
CA PRO A 47 11.25 -36.02 0.32
C PRO A 47 11.42 -34.84 1.28
N ALA A 48 11.23 -33.62 0.78
CA ALA A 48 11.36 -32.41 1.56
C ALA A 48 10.51 -32.52 2.83
N GLN A 49 11.18 -32.51 3.98
CA GLN A 49 10.57 -32.86 5.25
C GLN A 49 9.46 -31.86 5.56
N GLN A 50 8.22 -32.36 5.63
CA GLN A 50 7.05 -31.51 5.78
C GLN A 50 7.16 -30.68 7.08
N PRO A 51 6.85 -29.36 7.05
CA PRO A 51 6.91 -28.51 8.23
C PRO A 51 6.16 -29.12 9.41
N SER A 52 6.77 -29.07 10.60
CA SER A 52 6.10 -29.50 11.84
C SER A 52 4.87 -28.62 12.11
N ALA A 53 3.92 -29.09 12.92
CA ALA A 53 2.73 -28.31 13.26
C ALA A 53 3.09 -26.94 13.89
N GLY A 54 4.14 -26.90 14.74
CA GLY A 54 4.65 -25.65 15.30
C GLY A 54 5.31 -24.73 14.26
N GLU A 55 6.04 -25.29 13.29
CA GLU A 55 6.62 -24.51 12.19
C GLU A 55 5.54 -23.92 11.27
N LYS A 56 4.47 -24.67 10.98
CA LYS A 56 3.31 -24.16 10.21
C LYS A 56 2.66 -22.98 10.92
N ALA A 57 2.35 -23.13 12.22
CA ALA A 57 1.77 -22.05 13.01
C ALA A 57 2.68 -20.80 13.07
N LEU A 58 4.00 -20.98 13.11
CA LEU A 58 4.97 -19.88 13.10
C LEU A 58 5.04 -19.18 11.72
N ILE A 59 4.98 -19.94 10.62
CA ILE A 59 4.90 -19.41 9.25
C ILE A 59 3.57 -18.65 9.05
N GLU A 60 2.45 -19.18 9.55
CA GLU A 60 1.14 -18.52 9.50
C GLU A 60 1.11 -17.22 10.31
N LYS A 61 1.70 -17.22 11.52
CA LYS A 61 1.88 -16.01 12.33
C LYS A 61 2.76 -14.97 11.60
N GLY A 62 3.86 -15.40 10.99
CA GLY A 62 4.73 -14.52 10.20
C GLY A 62 4.03 -13.95 8.96
N ALA A 63 3.22 -14.75 8.27
CA ALA A 63 2.41 -14.30 7.13
C ALA A 63 1.38 -13.24 7.55
N TYR A 64 0.72 -13.45 8.69
CA TYR A 64 -0.20 -12.49 9.28
C TYR A 64 0.50 -11.15 9.59
N LEU A 65 1.65 -11.20 10.27
CA LEU A 65 2.44 -10.01 10.62
C LEU A 65 2.97 -9.30 9.35
N ALA A 66 3.41 -10.03 8.34
CA ALA A 66 3.90 -9.46 7.08
C ALA A 66 2.78 -8.75 6.29
N ARG A 67 1.53 -9.22 6.40
CA ARG A 67 0.37 -8.46 5.89
C ARG A 67 0.07 -7.25 6.76
N ALA A 68 -0.06 -7.41 8.08
CA ALA A 68 -0.40 -6.31 9.00
C ALA A 68 0.61 -5.13 8.90
N GLY A 69 1.89 -5.43 8.70
CA GLY A 69 2.95 -4.45 8.42
C GLY A 69 3.16 -4.09 6.96
N ASP A 70 2.15 -4.27 6.12
CA ASP A 70 2.06 -3.82 4.71
C ASP A 70 3.25 -4.21 3.81
N CYS A 71 3.99 -5.26 4.17
CA CYS A 71 5.23 -5.64 3.50
C CYS A 71 4.98 -6.00 2.04
N VAL A 72 3.83 -6.61 1.73
CA VAL A 72 3.46 -7.02 0.38
C VAL A 72 3.11 -5.82 -0.52
N ALA A 73 2.47 -4.76 0.02
CA ALA A 73 2.13 -3.57 -0.74
C ALA A 73 3.39 -2.85 -1.20
N CYS A 74 4.33 -2.60 -0.28
CA CYS A 74 5.58 -1.92 -0.58
C CYS A 74 6.52 -2.78 -1.45
N HIS A 75 6.70 -4.07 -1.13
CA HIS A 75 7.68 -4.92 -1.80
C HIS A 75 7.12 -5.69 -3.02
N THR A 76 6.08 -5.18 -3.68
CA THR A 76 5.58 -5.77 -4.94
C THR A 76 5.41 -4.69 -6.01
N GLY A 77 6.27 -4.70 -7.03
CA GLY A 77 6.14 -3.79 -8.17
C GLY A 77 4.91 -4.08 -9.05
N PRO A 78 4.49 -3.12 -9.91
CA PRO A 78 3.35 -3.30 -10.80
C PRO A 78 3.50 -4.54 -11.71
N GLY A 79 2.54 -5.46 -11.66
CA GLY A 79 2.59 -6.74 -12.39
C GLY A 79 3.66 -7.72 -11.89
N GLY A 80 4.37 -7.40 -10.81
CA GLY A 80 5.42 -8.22 -10.23
C GLY A 80 4.89 -9.38 -9.38
N LYS A 81 5.79 -10.29 -9.01
CA LYS A 81 5.49 -11.34 -8.02
C LYS A 81 5.53 -10.76 -6.59
N PRO A 82 4.71 -11.27 -5.65
CA PRO A 82 4.72 -10.82 -4.26
C PRO A 82 6.13 -10.78 -3.66
N PHE A 83 6.44 -9.70 -2.93
CA PHE A 83 7.72 -9.50 -2.22
C PHE A 83 8.97 -9.37 -3.11
N ALA A 84 8.85 -9.44 -4.44
CA ALA A 84 9.99 -9.37 -5.37
C ALA A 84 10.55 -7.95 -5.58
N GLY A 85 10.00 -6.93 -4.91
CA GLY A 85 10.38 -5.53 -5.03
C GLY A 85 9.94 -4.87 -6.34
N GLY A 86 10.49 -3.70 -6.63
CA GLY A 86 10.27 -2.96 -7.87
C GLY A 86 9.11 -1.95 -7.84
N LEU A 87 8.50 -1.69 -6.68
CA LEU A 87 7.56 -0.57 -6.53
C LEU A 87 8.35 0.74 -6.47
N PRO A 88 8.03 1.75 -7.31
CA PRO A 88 8.52 3.10 -7.12
C PRO A 88 7.66 3.86 -6.11
N ILE A 89 8.30 4.35 -5.05
CA ILE A 89 7.75 5.28 -4.07
C ILE A 89 8.26 6.66 -4.46
N GLU A 90 7.37 7.51 -4.95
CA GLU A 90 7.69 8.90 -5.24
C GLU A 90 7.68 9.73 -3.95
N SER A 91 8.64 10.64 -3.81
CA SER A 91 8.79 11.52 -2.64
C SER A 91 9.44 12.85 -3.04
N ASP A 92 9.34 13.87 -2.19
CA ASP A 92 9.98 15.18 -2.38
C ASP A 92 11.53 15.09 -2.49
N LEU A 93 12.13 13.99 -2.04
CA LEU A 93 13.57 13.72 -2.13
C LEU A 93 13.97 12.99 -3.44
N GLY A 94 12.98 12.57 -4.23
CA GLY A 94 13.12 11.74 -5.42
C GLY A 94 12.52 10.34 -5.26
N ARG A 95 12.64 9.55 -6.33
CA ARG A 95 12.08 8.21 -6.48
C ARG A 95 12.90 7.16 -5.71
N ILE A 96 12.25 6.47 -4.79
CA ILE A 96 12.82 5.33 -4.03
C ILE A 96 12.22 4.04 -4.59
N VAL A 97 13.03 3.04 -4.90
CA VAL A 97 12.55 1.76 -5.45
C VAL A 97 12.71 0.67 -4.41
N THR A 98 11.64 -0.11 -4.17
CA THR A 98 11.63 -1.14 -3.13
C THR A 98 12.42 -2.39 -3.55
N THR A 99 13.12 -2.99 -2.58
CA THR A 99 14.00 -4.14 -2.81
C THR A 99 13.24 -5.47 -2.85
N ASN A 100 13.82 -6.48 -3.49
CA ASN A 100 13.37 -7.86 -3.36
C ASN A 100 13.64 -8.36 -1.94
N ILE A 101 12.62 -8.90 -1.27
CA ILE A 101 12.70 -9.50 0.09
C ILE A 101 12.23 -10.97 0.11
N THR A 102 12.16 -11.63 -1.05
CA THR A 102 12.00 -13.09 -1.13
C THR A 102 13.26 -13.82 -0.63
N PRO A 103 13.20 -15.11 -0.28
CA PRO A 103 14.37 -15.89 0.17
C PRO A 103 15.29 -16.31 -0.98
N ASP A 104 15.22 -15.66 -2.15
CA ASP A 104 16.22 -15.86 -3.19
C ASP A 104 17.62 -15.42 -2.71
N LYS A 105 18.63 -16.24 -2.98
CA LYS A 105 20.01 -16.06 -2.52
C LYS A 105 20.85 -15.15 -3.43
N GLN A 106 20.37 -14.80 -4.61
CA GLN A 106 21.13 -13.99 -5.58
C GLN A 106 20.68 -12.52 -5.65
N THR A 107 19.43 -12.26 -5.26
CA THR A 107 18.73 -11.00 -5.48
C THR A 107 17.82 -10.58 -4.33
N GLY A 108 17.37 -11.52 -3.50
CA GLY A 108 16.57 -11.28 -2.30
C GLY A 108 17.38 -11.34 -1.01
N ILE A 109 16.73 -11.75 0.08
CA ILE A 109 17.31 -11.82 1.43
C ILE A 109 17.78 -13.23 1.82
N GLY A 110 17.84 -14.21 0.91
CA GLY A 110 18.11 -15.63 1.23
C GLY A 110 19.46 -15.98 1.89
N ASN A 111 20.35 -14.99 2.07
CA ASN A 111 21.62 -15.12 2.82
C ASN A 111 21.63 -14.30 4.13
N TYR A 112 20.55 -13.61 4.48
CA TYR A 112 20.43 -12.88 5.74
C TYR A 112 20.34 -13.88 6.89
N THR A 113 21.09 -13.64 7.95
CA THR A 113 20.79 -14.22 9.27
C THR A 113 19.58 -13.51 9.89
N GLU A 114 18.92 -14.16 10.85
CA GLU A 114 17.82 -13.55 11.61
C GLU A 114 18.22 -12.24 12.29
N ALA A 115 19.45 -12.17 12.82
CA ALA A 115 20.00 -10.94 13.40
C ALA A 115 20.16 -9.80 12.36
N GLN A 116 20.56 -10.12 11.13
CA GLN A 116 20.63 -9.13 10.04
C GLN A 116 19.24 -8.70 9.55
N PHE A 117 18.26 -9.61 9.53
CA PHE A 117 16.86 -9.28 9.26
C PHE A 117 16.31 -8.33 10.33
N ALA A 118 16.51 -8.67 11.61
CA ALA A 118 16.12 -7.82 12.74
C ALA A 118 16.82 -6.44 12.73
N ALA A 119 18.10 -6.38 12.33
CA ALA A 119 18.81 -5.11 12.16
C ALA A 119 18.26 -4.27 11.00
N ALA A 120 17.84 -4.89 9.89
CA ALA A 120 17.19 -4.20 8.79
C ALA A 120 15.84 -3.61 9.23
N LEU A 121 15.01 -4.40 9.94
CA LEU A 121 13.69 -3.97 10.39
C LEU A 121 13.72 -2.97 11.56
N ARG A 122 14.56 -3.15 12.59
CA ARG A 122 14.55 -2.27 13.77
C ARG A 122 15.54 -1.10 13.70
N GLN A 123 16.59 -1.20 12.88
CA GLN A 123 17.70 -0.23 12.87
C GLN A 123 17.95 0.40 11.50
N GLY A 124 17.22 -0.04 10.46
CA GLY A 124 17.45 0.39 9.10
C GLY A 124 18.82 -0.05 8.54
N ARG A 125 19.43 -1.13 9.04
CA ARG A 125 20.77 -1.59 8.62
C ARG A 125 20.68 -2.90 7.84
N ARG A 126 21.04 -2.88 6.56
CA ARG A 126 21.07 -4.06 5.69
C ARG A 126 22.23 -5.00 6.05
N ALA A 127 22.16 -6.25 5.58
CA ALA A 127 23.21 -7.25 5.83
C ALA A 127 24.60 -6.86 5.27
N ASP A 128 24.65 -5.99 4.25
CA ASP A 128 25.86 -5.41 3.67
C ASP A 128 26.41 -4.19 4.45
N GLY A 129 25.76 -3.82 5.57
CA GLY A 129 26.11 -2.67 6.39
C GLY A 129 25.57 -1.33 5.90
N THR A 130 24.89 -1.28 4.74
CA THR A 130 24.31 -0.03 4.22
C THR A 130 23.02 0.36 4.96
N ASN A 131 22.82 1.67 5.16
CA ASN A 131 21.60 2.18 5.79
C ASN A 131 20.45 2.31 4.78
N LEU A 132 19.27 1.89 5.20
CA LEU A 132 17.99 2.18 4.56
C LEU A 132 17.65 3.68 4.69
N TYR A 133 16.78 4.16 3.80
CA TYR A 133 16.08 5.43 4.02
C TYR A 133 14.81 5.16 4.83
N PRO A 134 14.33 6.10 5.66
CA PRO A 134 13.13 5.95 6.49
C PRO A 134 11.82 5.99 5.68
N ALA A 135 11.89 5.78 4.37
CA ALA A 135 10.75 5.35 3.56
C ALA A 135 10.36 3.88 3.87
N MET A 136 11.31 3.08 4.35
CA MET A 136 11.01 1.84 5.06
C MET A 136 10.82 2.20 6.54
N PRO A 137 9.68 1.91 7.19
CA PRO A 137 9.32 2.47 8.50
C PRO A 137 10.01 1.76 9.69
N TYR A 138 11.33 1.56 9.60
CA TYR A 138 12.14 1.02 10.69
C TYR A 138 12.03 1.78 12.03
N PRO A 139 11.78 3.11 12.09
CA PRO A 139 11.53 3.81 13.35
C PRO A 139 10.27 3.33 14.10
N SER A 140 9.28 2.80 13.40
CA SER A 140 8.09 2.15 13.98
C SER A 140 8.35 0.66 14.23
N TYR A 141 8.91 -0.05 13.24
CA TYR A 141 9.22 -1.48 13.35
C TYR A 141 10.21 -1.85 14.46
N ARG A 142 10.96 -0.90 15.04
CA ARG A 142 11.73 -1.11 16.27
C ARG A 142 10.91 -1.79 17.39
N LEU A 143 9.60 -1.55 17.41
CA LEU A 143 8.69 -2.01 18.45
C LEU A 143 8.35 -3.51 18.33
N ILE A 144 8.49 -4.10 17.13
CA ILE A 144 8.23 -5.53 16.86
C ILE A 144 8.98 -6.37 17.89
N THR A 145 8.29 -7.31 18.56
CA THR A 145 8.90 -8.18 19.59
C THR A 145 9.88 -9.19 18.98
N ASP A 146 10.74 -9.82 19.78
CA ASP A 146 11.66 -10.84 19.26
C ASP A 146 10.91 -12.08 18.75
N GLU A 147 9.79 -12.44 19.37
CA GLU A 147 8.92 -13.53 18.93
C GLU A 147 8.24 -13.22 17.57
N ASP A 148 7.76 -11.99 17.38
CA ASP A 148 7.16 -11.57 16.11
C ASP A 148 8.22 -11.40 15.01
N MET A 149 9.43 -10.98 15.37
CA MET A 149 10.58 -10.93 14.47
C MET A 149 10.98 -12.34 13.98
N HIS A 150 11.02 -13.31 14.89
CA HIS A 150 11.30 -14.71 14.56
C HIS A 150 10.22 -15.33 13.65
N ALA A 151 8.94 -15.00 13.91
CA ALA A 151 7.83 -15.40 13.05
C ALA A 151 7.94 -14.80 11.64
N LEU A 152 8.17 -13.49 11.53
CA LEU A 152 8.41 -12.79 10.26
C LEU A 152 9.58 -13.40 9.48
N TYR A 153 10.74 -13.57 10.12
CA TYR A 153 11.92 -14.17 9.50
C TYR A 153 11.64 -15.60 9.01
N THR A 154 10.97 -16.42 9.83
CA THR A 154 10.59 -17.79 9.46
C THR A 154 9.64 -17.81 8.27
N PHE A 155 8.64 -16.93 8.23
CA PHE A 155 7.75 -16.78 7.08
C PHE A 155 8.51 -16.38 5.81
N PHE A 156 9.37 -15.36 5.85
CA PHE A 156 10.14 -14.97 4.68
C PHE A 156 11.11 -16.07 4.21
N MET A 157 11.71 -16.83 5.11
CA MET A 157 12.69 -17.87 4.74
C MET A 157 12.08 -19.22 4.33
N LYS A 158 10.84 -19.53 4.74
CA LYS A 158 10.20 -20.85 4.52
C LYS A 158 8.80 -20.80 3.91
N GLY A 159 8.08 -19.69 4.02
CA GLY A 159 6.71 -19.51 3.54
C GLY A 159 6.57 -18.65 2.27
N VAL A 160 7.61 -17.93 1.86
CA VAL A 160 7.63 -17.11 0.63
C VAL A 160 8.38 -17.83 -0.48
N GLU A 161 7.83 -17.84 -1.70
CA GLU A 161 8.52 -18.39 -2.87
C GLU A 161 9.76 -17.55 -3.23
N PRO A 162 10.94 -18.15 -3.49
CA PRO A 162 12.09 -17.43 -4.02
C PRO A 162 11.79 -16.84 -5.40
N VAL A 163 12.05 -15.55 -5.59
CA VAL A 163 11.95 -14.88 -6.90
C VAL A 163 13.27 -14.23 -7.24
N VAL A 164 13.86 -14.61 -8.37
CA VAL A 164 15.01 -13.91 -8.94
C VAL A 164 14.52 -12.60 -9.56
N ASN A 165 14.72 -11.48 -8.88
CA ASN A 165 14.44 -10.14 -9.40
C ASN A 165 15.42 -9.12 -8.82
N ARG A 166 16.04 -8.30 -9.68
CA ARG A 166 16.86 -7.15 -9.27
C ARG A 166 16.13 -5.85 -9.66
N PRO A 167 15.33 -5.26 -8.75
CA PRO A 167 14.78 -3.92 -8.93
C PRO A 167 15.86 -2.89 -9.26
N GLU A 168 15.47 -1.78 -9.90
CA GLU A 168 16.37 -0.65 -10.10
C GLU A 168 16.87 -0.10 -8.75
N GLU A 169 18.14 0.28 -8.67
CA GLU A 169 18.69 0.94 -7.49
C GLU A 169 18.13 2.36 -7.31
N THR A 170 17.80 2.71 -6.07
CA THR A 170 17.36 4.06 -5.71
C THR A 170 18.48 5.08 -5.96
N LYS A 171 18.24 6.01 -6.90
CA LYS A 171 19.16 7.10 -7.26
C LYS A 171 18.57 8.45 -6.85
N LEU A 172 18.81 8.84 -5.61
CA LEU A 172 18.48 10.21 -5.16
C LEU A 172 19.54 11.21 -5.64
N SER A 173 19.20 12.50 -5.65
CA SER A 173 20.15 13.58 -5.91
C SER A 173 21.07 13.84 -4.70
N PHE A 174 22.19 14.53 -4.92
CA PHE A 174 22.99 15.09 -3.83
C PHE A 174 22.16 16.14 -3.05
N PRO A 175 22.21 16.19 -1.70
CA PRO A 175 23.06 15.40 -0.80
C PRO A 175 22.48 14.02 -0.39
N PHE A 176 21.22 13.73 -0.73
CA PHE A 176 20.50 12.55 -0.24
C PHE A 176 21.07 11.21 -0.74
N ASN A 177 21.82 11.18 -1.83
CA ASN A 177 22.58 10.01 -2.28
C ASN A 177 23.66 9.52 -1.28
N GLN A 178 24.05 10.34 -0.30
CA GLN A 178 25.07 10.02 0.69
C GLN A 178 24.53 9.11 1.81
N ARG A 179 24.50 7.79 1.57
CA ARG A 179 24.01 6.75 2.51
C ARG A 179 24.63 6.78 3.92
N TRP A 180 25.85 7.32 4.07
CA TRP A 180 26.49 7.48 5.38
C TRP A 180 25.80 8.56 6.24
N GLY A 181 25.15 9.56 5.63
CA GLY A 181 24.39 10.59 6.34
C GLY A 181 23.23 10.00 7.16
N MET A 182 22.67 8.87 6.72
CA MET A 182 21.67 8.13 7.48
C MET A 182 22.19 7.57 8.81
N SER A 183 23.50 7.34 8.96
CA SER A 183 24.07 6.97 10.27
C SER A 183 23.93 8.10 11.28
N LEU A 184 24.17 9.35 10.85
CA LEU A 184 24.02 10.54 11.68
C LEU A 184 22.54 10.83 11.98
N TRP A 185 21.68 10.70 10.97
CA TRP A 185 20.23 10.83 11.14
C TRP A 185 19.67 9.79 12.11
N ASN A 186 20.07 8.51 11.98
CA ASN A 186 19.66 7.45 12.91
C ASN A 186 20.15 7.73 14.33
N TRP A 187 21.39 8.18 14.51
CA TRP A 187 21.91 8.55 15.82
C TRP A 187 21.11 9.70 16.48
N ALA A 188 20.62 10.66 15.69
CA ALA A 188 19.86 11.80 16.19
C ALA A 188 18.35 11.52 16.41
N PHE A 189 17.74 10.66 15.60
CA PHE A 189 16.26 10.58 15.48
C PHE A 189 15.64 9.18 15.56
N LEU A 190 16.42 8.09 15.52
CA LEU A 190 15.87 6.74 15.67
C LEU A 190 15.55 6.48 17.15
N PRO A 191 14.27 6.25 17.54
CA PRO A 191 13.96 5.98 18.93
C PRO A 191 14.47 4.58 19.35
N THR A 192 14.77 4.42 20.63
CA THR A 192 15.36 3.19 21.17
C THR A 192 14.32 2.31 21.88
N GLY A 193 14.65 1.02 22.03
CA GLY A 193 13.81 0.05 22.75
C GLY A 193 12.69 -0.59 21.92
N THR A 194 12.20 -1.72 22.43
CA THR A 194 11.06 -2.49 21.92
C THR A 194 9.74 -2.04 22.58
N PHE A 195 8.61 -2.61 22.16
CA PHE A 195 7.32 -2.34 22.80
C PHE A 195 7.30 -2.76 24.28
N GLN A 196 6.70 -1.92 25.12
CA GLN A 196 6.51 -2.15 26.54
C GLN A 196 5.03 -1.87 26.88
N PRO A 197 4.25 -2.88 27.31
CA PRO A 197 2.86 -2.67 27.69
C PRO A 197 2.73 -1.66 28.83
N ASN A 198 1.77 -0.75 28.73
CA ASN A 198 1.40 0.15 29.81
C ASN A 198 0.46 -0.58 30.79
N PRO A 199 0.85 -0.77 32.06
CA PRO A 199 0.03 -1.50 33.04
C PRO A 199 -1.21 -0.71 33.52
N GLN A 200 -1.39 0.53 33.08
CA GLN A 200 -2.54 1.39 33.44
C GLN A 200 -3.69 1.32 32.42
N VAL A 201 -3.57 0.51 31.35
CA VAL A 201 -4.60 0.33 30.31
C VAL A 201 -4.83 -1.17 30.05
N SER A 202 -5.94 -1.50 29.39
CA SER A 202 -6.28 -2.90 29.06
C SER A 202 -5.31 -3.51 28.05
N ASP A 203 -5.25 -4.84 28.02
CA ASP A 203 -4.48 -5.60 27.02
C ASP A 203 -4.93 -5.28 25.59
N GLU A 204 -6.21 -4.98 25.37
CA GLU A 204 -6.74 -4.50 24.09
C GLU A 204 -6.13 -3.16 23.66
N ILE A 205 -6.04 -2.18 24.57
CA ILE A 205 -5.41 -0.89 24.28
C ILE A 205 -3.90 -1.06 24.06
N ASN A 206 -3.24 -1.94 24.83
CA ASN A 206 -1.82 -2.27 24.62
C ASN A 206 -1.59 -2.96 23.26
N ARG A 207 -2.48 -3.87 22.85
CA ARG A 207 -2.43 -4.51 21.52
C ARG A 207 -2.63 -3.49 20.41
N GLY A 208 -3.57 -2.56 20.58
CA GLY A 208 -3.77 -1.44 19.66
C GLY A 208 -2.56 -0.54 19.56
N ALA A 209 -1.93 -0.18 20.69
CA ALA A 209 -0.71 0.61 20.72
C ALA A 209 0.44 -0.08 19.94
N TYR A 210 0.66 -1.37 20.17
CA TYR A 210 1.67 -2.16 19.45
C TYR A 210 1.47 -2.15 17.93
N LEU A 211 0.22 -2.26 17.48
CA LEU A 211 -0.14 -2.24 16.07
C LEU A 211 -0.01 -0.83 15.47
N VAL A 212 -0.48 0.21 16.15
CA VAL A 212 -0.55 1.58 15.60
C VAL A 212 0.78 2.32 15.68
N GLU A 213 1.50 2.21 16.81
CA GLU A 213 2.84 2.81 16.99
C GLU A 213 3.92 1.98 16.26
N GLY A 214 3.73 0.66 16.17
CA GLY A 214 4.70 -0.30 15.68
C GLY A 214 4.42 -0.81 14.27
N LEU A 215 3.92 -2.04 14.16
CA LEU A 215 3.94 -2.79 12.91
C LEU A 215 3.04 -2.18 11.82
N GLY A 216 1.87 -1.65 12.16
CA GLY A 216 0.99 -0.93 11.22
C GLY A 216 1.39 0.53 10.97
N HIS A 217 2.50 1.00 11.56
CA HIS A 217 3.23 2.24 11.23
C HIS A 217 2.35 3.47 10.92
N CYS A 218 1.27 3.67 11.67
CA CYS A 218 0.27 4.70 11.33
C CYS A 218 0.84 6.12 11.44
N GLY A 219 1.82 6.32 12.32
CA GLY A 219 2.57 7.57 12.47
C GLY A 219 3.25 8.02 11.17
N THR A 220 3.74 7.09 10.35
CA THR A 220 4.49 7.39 9.13
C THR A 220 3.71 8.24 8.13
N CYS A 221 2.38 8.14 8.13
CA CYS A 221 1.48 8.97 7.32
C CYS A 221 0.70 10.02 8.12
N HIS A 222 0.35 9.75 9.38
CA HIS A 222 -0.57 10.58 10.17
C HIS A 222 0.10 11.46 11.24
N THR A 223 1.43 11.44 11.34
CA THR A 223 2.22 12.35 12.20
C THR A 223 2.95 13.39 11.34
N PRO A 224 2.93 14.68 11.69
CA PRO A 224 3.71 15.69 10.97
C PRO A 224 5.21 15.44 11.10
N ARG A 225 5.94 15.73 10.02
CA ARG A 225 7.41 15.62 9.98
C ARG A 225 8.07 16.97 10.29
N ALA A 226 9.28 16.94 10.83
CA ALA A 226 10.12 18.13 10.96
C ALA A 226 10.91 18.38 9.67
N PHE A 227 11.65 19.50 9.59
CA PHE A 227 12.45 19.85 8.40
C PHE A 227 13.54 18.80 8.06
N THR A 228 14.01 18.02 9.04
CA THR A 228 14.91 16.86 8.84
C THR A 228 14.18 15.55 8.50
N MET A 229 12.90 15.63 8.11
CA MET A 229 12.04 14.52 7.62
C MET A 229 11.71 13.40 8.61
N GLN A 230 12.16 13.47 9.87
CA GLN A 230 11.69 12.59 10.94
C GLN A 230 10.27 12.94 11.38
N GLU A 231 9.51 11.93 11.79
CA GLU A 231 8.23 12.10 12.47
C GLU A 231 8.44 12.86 13.78
N ARG A 232 7.54 13.81 14.10
CA ARG A 232 7.68 14.65 15.30
C ARG A 232 7.33 13.94 16.60
N GLY A 233 6.72 12.75 16.54
CA GLY A 233 6.38 11.91 17.68
C GLY A 233 6.09 10.47 17.23
N PHE A 234 6.33 9.50 18.10
CA PHE A 234 6.21 8.07 17.77
C PHE A 234 5.22 7.30 18.65
N THR A 235 4.66 7.94 19.68
CA THR A 235 3.79 7.32 20.69
C THR A 235 2.72 8.30 21.16
N ALA A 236 1.63 7.80 21.77
CA ALA A 236 0.50 8.62 22.24
C ALA A 236 0.88 9.76 23.23
N SER A 237 2.02 9.66 23.91
CA SER A 237 2.53 10.69 24.81
C SER A 237 3.00 11.97 24.11
N ASP A 238 3.36 11.91 22.82
CA ASP A 238 3.71 13.11 22.06
C ASP A 238 2.44 13.73 21.42
N PRO A 239 2.15 15.03 21.63
CA PRO A 239 0.96 15.67 21.09
C PRO A 239 0.91 15.70 19.55
N HIS A 240 2.04 15.57 18.85
CA HIS A 240 2.09 15.52 17.38
C HIS A 240 1.78 14.12 16.84
N PHE A 241 2.00 13.05 17.62
CA PHE A 241 1.74 11.69 17.16
C PHE A 241 0.27 11.55 16.75
N LEU A 242 0.04 11.13 15.50
CA LEU A 242 -1.28 11.00 14.88
C LEU A 242 -2.12 12.29 14.83
N ALA A 243 -1.48 13.46 14.90
CA ALA A 243 -2.15 14.78 14.84
C ALA A 243 -2.53 15.24 13.41
N GLY A 244 -2.30 14.41 12.39
CA GLY A 244 -2.55 14.72 10.98
C GLY A 244 -1.45 15.59 10.37
N THR A 245 -1.32 15.54 9.04
CA THR A 245 -0.33 16.36 8.33
C THR A 245 -0.68 16.56 6.85
N GLU A 246 0.15 17.33 6.14
CA GLU A 246 0.20 17.30 4.68
C GLU A 246 1.37 16.40 4.28
N LEU A 247 1.11 15.38 3.47
CA LEU A 247 2.11 14.42 2.98
C LEU A 247 2.00 14.32 1.47
N ASN A 248 3.11 14.54 0.74
CA ASN A 248 3.17 14.49 -0.72
C ASN A 248 2.06 15.33 -1.42
N GLY A 249 1.69 16.48 -0.83
CA GLY A 249 0.63 17.37 -1.34
C GLY A 249 -0.80 16.95 -1.00
N TRP A 250 -1.00 15.93 -0.16
CA TRP A 250 -2.31 15.45 0.29
C TRP A 250 -2.52 15.63 1.80
N HIS A 251 -3.74 16.01 2.18
CA HIS A 251 -4.15 16.08 3.57
C HIS A 251 -4.35 14.69 4.17
N THR A 252 -3.51 14.30 5.14
CA THR A 252 -3.72 13.11 5.98
C THR A 252 -4.45 13.53 7.26
N PRO A 253 -5.67 13.00 7.52
CA PRO A 253 -6.44 13.40 8.69
C PRO A 253 -5.77 12.89 9.97
N GLN A 254 -5.96 13.59 11.09
CA GLN A 254 -5.54 13.06 12.39
C GLN A 254 -6.26 11.76 12.76
N LEU A 255 -5.60 10.88 13.52
CA LEU A 255 -6.20 9.65 14.06
C LEU A 255 -6.46 9.69 15.58
N ARG A 256 -6.03 10.74 16.28
CA ARG A 256 -6.39 10.99 17.70
C ARG A 256 -7.91 11.11 17.84
N ALA A 257 -8.55 10.15 18.52
CA ALA A 257 -10.01 9.97 18.46
C ALA A 257 -10.72 10.02 19.82
N GLY A 258 -10.01 10.21 20.93
CA GLY A 258 -10.56 10.28 22.28
C GLY A 258 -11.22 11.62 22.62
N GLY A 259 -12.28 11.56 23.42
CA GLY A 259 -13.15 12.70 23.73
C GLY A 259 -14.24 12.95 22.68
N GLU A 260 -14.95 14.07 22.85
CA GLU A 260 -15.99 14.53 21.92
C GLU A 260 -15.40 15.37 20.78
N ALA A 261 -16.04 15.31 19.61
CA ALA A 261 -15.72 16.15 18.46
C ALA A 261 -16.93 16.27 17.53
N ALA A 262 -16.97 17.33 16.71
CA ALA A 262 -18.01 17.50 15.69
C ALA A 262 -17.64 16.88 14.31
N ARG A 263 -16.37 16.50 14.08
CA ARG A 263 -15.89 15.96 12.80
C ARG A 263 -14.72 14.98 12.97
N GLY A 264 -14.40 14.24 11.91
CA GLY A 264 -13.28 13.29 11.86
C GLY A 264 -13.50 12.00 12.66
N VAL A 265 -12.45 11.18 12.79
CA VAL A 265 -12.52 9.84 13.43
C VAL A 265 -12.94 9.88 14.91
N ALA A 266 -12.81 11.01 15.59
CA ALA A 266 -13.35 11.18 16.94
C ALA A 266 -14.89 11.00 17.01
N THR A 267 -15.62 11.29 15.92
CA THR A 267 -17.07 11.04 15.79
C THR A 267 -17.45 9.57 15.54
N TRP A 268 -16.45 8.70 15.36
CA TRP A 268 -16.61 7.29 15.06
C TRP A 268 -16.56 6.48 16.36
N ASN A 269 -17.30 5.37 16.40
CA ASN A 269 -17.13 4.37 17.45
C ASN A 269 -16.02 3.36 17.05
N VAL A 270 -15.68 2.41 17.92
CA VAL A 270 -14.63 1.41 17.64
C VAL A 270 -14.99 0.54 16.42
N GLN A 271 -16.25 0.12 16.28
CA GLN A 271 -16.73 -0.67 15.14
C GLN A 271 -16.61 0.09 13.81
N ASP A 272 -16.87 1.40 13.79
CA ASP A 272 -16.71 2.24 12.60
C ASP A 272 -15.24 2.29 12.14
N ILE A 273 -14.28 2.27 13.08
CA ILE A 273 -12.85 2.23 12.77
C ILE A 273 -12.47 0.83 12.25
N ALA A 274 -12.90 -0.22 12.94
CA ALA A 274 -12.67 -1.61 12.51
C ALA A 274 -13.27 -1.90 11.12
N ASP A 275 -14.47 -1.40 10.84
CA ASP A 275 -15.13 -1.49 9.53
C ASP A 275 -14.36 -0.74 8.45
N TYR A 276 -13.94 0.51 8.73
CA TYR A 276 -13.17 1.29 7.76
C TYR A 276 -11.87 0.59 7.36
N LEU A 277 -11.14 0.03 8.34
CA LEU A 277 -9.90 -0.71 8.12
C LEU A 277 -10.11 -2.08 7.47
N GLY A 278 -11.16 -2.83 7.87
CA GLY A 278 -11.43 -4.19 7.39
C GLY A 278 -12.23 -4.28 6.07
N LYS A 279 -13.02 -3.25 5.73
CA LYS A 279 -13.96 -3.24 4.59
C LYS A 279 -13.70 -2.10 3.59
N GLY A 280 -12.76 -1.20 3.92
CA GLY A 280 -12.53 0.04 3.18
C GLY A 280 -13.68 1.05 3.28
N ARG A 281 -14.66 0.81 4.16
CA ARG A 281 -15.85 1.64 4.34
C ARG A 281 -16.54 1.35 5.67
N ASN A 282 -17.21 2.34 6.24
CA ASN A 282 -18.07 2.21 7.41
C ASN A 282 -19.40 2.96 7.16
N ARG A 283 -20.20 3.20 8.21
CA ARG A 283 -21.50 3.86 8.08
C ARG A 283 -21.43 5.32 7.60
N VAL A 284 -20.28 5.99 7.67
CA VAL A 284 -20.10 7.42 7.37
C VAL A 284 -19.06 7.74 6.29
N SER A 285 -18.07 6.87 6.08
CA SER A 285 -16.87 7.15 5.28
C SER A 285 -16.42 5.94 4.47
N ALA A 286 -15.64 6.19 3.42
CA ALA A 286 -15.01 5.20 2.56
C ALA A 286 -13.54 5.60 2.32
N VAL A 287 -12.66 4.62 2.12
CA VAL A 287 -11.24 4.89 1.83
C VAL A 287 -11.06 5.55 0.46
N GLY A 288 -10.09 6.45 0.38
CA GLY A 288 -9.61 7.07 -0.85
C GLY A 288 -8.10 7.37 -0.73
N GLY A 289 -7.46 7.66 -1.87
CA GLY A 289 -6.00 7.81 -1.94
C GLY A 289 -5.25 6.56 -1.45
N GLU A 290 -4.04 6.76 -0.92
CA GLU A 290 -3.15 5.66 -0.49
C GLU A 290 -3.76 4.71 0.56
N MET A 291 -4.70 5.20 1.38
CA MET A 291 -5.39 4.35 2.37
C MET A 291 -6.19 3.21 1.72
N LYS A 292 -6.55 3.34 0.43
CA LYS A 292 -7.12 2.24 -0.36
C LYS A 292 -6.13 1.06 -0.43
N SER A 293 -4.86 1.32 -0.76
CA SER A 293 -3.82 0.30 -0.89
C SER A 293 -3.58 -0.41 0.46
N VAL A 294 -3.47 0.38 1.53
CA VAL A 294 -3.28 -0.12 2.91
C VAL A 294 -4.43 -1.06 3.33
N VAL A 295 -5.67 -0.76 2.95
CA VAL A 295 -6.78 -1.70 3.18
C VAL A 295 -6.70 -2.93 2.26
N GLU A 296 -6.49 -2.72 0.95
CA GLU A 296 -6.51 -3.78 -0.08
C GLU A 296 -5.42 -4.84 0.12
N HIS A 297 -4.26 -4.45 0.65
CA HIS A 297 -3.07 -5.31 0.80
C HIS A 297 -2.75 -5.71 2.25
N SER A 298 -3.14 -4.91 3.26
CA SER A 298 -2.85 -5.16 4.68
C SER A 298 -4.12 -5.31 5.52
N MET A 299 -4.81 -4.21 5.82
CA MET A 299 -5.73 -4.12 6.96
C MET A 299 -6.97 -5.01 6.81
N ASN A 300 -7.41 -5.30 5.58
CA ASN A 300 -8.54 -6.21 5.36
C ASN A 300 -8.24 -7.68 5.72
N TYR A 301 -6.98 -8.06 5.89
CA TYR A 301 -6.55 -9.40 6.33
C TYR A 301 -6.31 -9.50 7.84
N MET A 302 -6.37 -8.38 8.58
CA MET A 302 -6.25 -8.40 10.03
C MET A 302 -7.49 -9.03 10.67
N ASN A 303 -7.30 -9.74 11.78
CA ASN A 303 -8.41 -10.36 12.51
C ASN A 303 -9.27 -9.30 13.23
N ASP A 304 -10.51 -9.64 13.57
CA ASP A 304 -11.43 -8.66 14.16
C ASP A 304 -10.92 -8.11 15.51
N ALA A 305 -10.24 -8.92 16.33
CA ALA A 305 -9.73 -8.47 17.63
C ALA A 305 -8.64 -7.40 17.48
N ASP A 306 -7.74 -7.55 16.51
CA ASP A 306 -6.70 -6.56 16.22
C ASP A 306 -7.29 -5.27 15.60
N LEU A 307 -8.33 -5.37 14.76
CA LEU A 307 -9.05 -4.22 14.22
C LEU A 307 -9.79 -3.43 15.31
N HIS A 308 -10.40 -4.12 16.28
CA HIS A 308 -11.01 -3.50 17.46
C HIS A 308 -9.96 -2.87 18.38
N ALA A 309 -8.84 -3.57 18.63
CA ALA A 309 -7.73 -3.07 19.43
C ALA A 309 -7.15 -1.76 18.88
N ILE A 310 -6.95 -1.66 17.55
CA ILE A 310 -6.58 -0.40 16.88
C ILE A 310 -7.61 0.69 17.19
N GLY A 311 -8.90 0.42 17.00
CA GLY A 311 -9.96 1.39 17.29
C GLY A 311 -10.03 1.82 18.75
N ALA A 312 -9.90 0.88 19.69
CA ALA A 312 -9.87 1.13 21.13
C ALA A 312 -8.67 2.01 21.53
N TYR A 313 -7.48 1.70 21.03
CA TYR A 313 -6.29 2.52 21.25
C TYR A 313 -6.46 3.94 20.66
N LEU A 314 -6.91 4.09 19.41
CA LEU A 314 -7.15 5.42 18.82
C LEU A 314 -8.18 6.25 19.61
N LYS A 315 -9.25 5.61 20.11
CA LYS A 315 -10.24 6.23 21.01
C LYS A 315 -9.70 6.53 22.41
N SER A 316 -8.58 5.93 22.83
CA SER A 316 -7.91 6.26 24.11
C SER A 316 -7.04 7.51 24.03
N ILE A 317 -6.53 7.86 22.84
CA ILE A 317 -5.66 9.04 22.66
C ILE A 317 -6.51 10.33 22.59
N PRO A 318 -6.31 11.32 23.47
CA PRO A 318 -7.06 12.58 23.42
C PRO A 318 -6.94 13.30 22.07
N ASN A 319 -8.08 13.71 21.52
CA ASN A 319 -8.19 14.54 20.31
C ASN A 319 -7.34 15.82 20.44
N ALA A 320 -6.56 16.14 19.39
CA ALA A 320 -5.75 17.35 19.31
C ALA A 320 -6.45 18.56 18.65
N MET A 321 -7.59 18.35 17.96
CA MET A 321 -8.34 19.45 17.35
C MET A 321 -9.08 20.28 18.41
N PRO A 322 -9.17 21.61 18.24
CA PRO A 322 -10.22 22.41 18.87
C PRO A 322 -11.60 21.84 18.54
N ALA A 323 -12.52 21.90 19.51
CA ALA A 323 -13.92 21.56 19.28
C ALA A 323 -14.52 22.49 18.23
N VAL A 324 -14.83 21.96 17.05
CA VAL A 324 -15.59 22.70 16.02
C VAL A 324 -17.04 22.81 16.48
N GLN A 325 -17.59 24.01 16.44
CA GLN A 325 -18.98 24.26 16.83
C GLN A 325 -19.93 23.55 15.86
N PRO A 326 -20.90 22.75 16.35
CA PRO A 326 -21.93 22.17 15.49
C PRO A 326 -22.71 23.25 14.73
N ARG A 327 -23.01 23.00 13.45
CA ARG A 327 -23.79 23.93 12.59
C ARG A 327 -25.13 23.31 12.13
N PRO A 328 -26.06 23.00 13.05
CA PRO A 328 -27.34 22.36 12.71
C PRO A 328 -28.24 23.24 11.83
N ASP A 329 -28.13 24.56 11.92
CA ASP A 329 -28.83 25.48 11.02
C ASP A 329 -28.30 25.40 9.58
N GLY A 330 -26.98 25.28 9.40
CA GLY A 330 -26.37 25.10 8.08
C GLY A 330 -26.84 23.80 7.42
N GLN A 331 -26.87 22.70 8.19
CA GLN A 331 -27.45 21.42 7.75
C GLN A 331 -28.89 21.58 7.26
N ARG A 332 -29.77 22.18 8.09
CA ARG A 332 -31.18 22.42 7.73
C ARG A 332 -31.35 23.33 6.51
N GLN A 333 -30.63 24.45 6.46
CA GLN A 333 -30.73 25.44 5.39
C GLN A 333 -30.28 24.87 4.05
N THR A 334 -29.12 24.19 4.00
CA THR A 334 -28.63 23.55 2.78
C THR A 334 -29.59 22.46 2.32
N GLN A 335 -30.04 21.57 3.22
CA GLN A 335 -30.98 20.52 2.86
C GLN A 335 -32.30 21.09 2.32
N ALA A 336 -32.89 22.08 3.00
CA ALA A 336 -34.14 22.70 2.57
C ALA A 336 -34.00 23.37 1.19
N LYS A 337 -32.92 24.10 0.95
CA LYS A 337 -32.67 24.80 -0.33
C LYS A 337 -32.45 23.82 -1.49
N LEU A 338 -31.62 22.79 -1.29
CA LEU A 338 -31.41 21.74 -2.28
C LEU A 338 -32.68 20.91 -2.54
N THR A 339 -33.53 20.70 -1.53
CA THR A 339 -34.82 19.99 -1.68
C THR A 339 -35.84 20.83 -2.46
N ALA A 340 -35.90 22.13 -2.20
CA ALA A 340 -36.81 23.04 -2.92
C ALA A 340 -36.40 23.21 -4.40
N ALA A 341 -35.10 23.19 -4.68
CA ALA A 341 -34.53 23.38 -6.02
C ALA A 341 -34.90 24.71 -6.71
N VAL A 342 -35.26 25.74 -5.94
CA VAL A 342 -35.57 27.10 -6.40
C VAL A 342 -34.42 28.07 -6.05
N ASP A 343 -34.19 29.09 -6.90
CA ASP A 343 -33.19 30.16 -6.71
C ASP A 343 -31.78 29.67 -6.33
N LEU A 344 -31.40 28.55 -6.96
CA LEU A 344 -30.10 27.92 -6.76
C LEU A 344 -28.98 28.76 -7.39
N THR A 345 -27.88 28.91 -6.66
CA THR A 345 -26.58 29.36 -7.16
C THR A 345 -25.96 28.32 -8.11
N PRO A 346 -24.95 28.69 -8.92
CA PRO A 346 -24.31 27.74 -9.82
C PRO A 346 -23.73 26.50 -9.12
N GLY A 347 -23.13 26.64 -7.93
CA GLY A 347 -22.58 25.50 -7.17
C GLY A 347 -23.64 24.53 -6.66
N GLU A 348 -24.80 25.04 -6.24
CA GLU A 348 -25.95 24.23 -5.82
C GLU A 348 -26.58 23.49 -7.02
N ARG A 349 -26.67 24.13 -8.19
CA ARG A 349 -27.13 23.47 -9.44
C ARG A 349 -26.17 22.37 -9.85
N LEU A 350 -24.87 22.65 -9.92
CA LEU A 350 -23.83 21.66 -10.22
C LEU A 350 -23.89 20.45 -9.26
N TYR A 351 -24.19 20.68 -7.98
CA TYR A 351 -24.37 19.60 -7.01
C TYR A 351 -25.62 18.75 -7.28
N LEU A 352 -26.75 19.39 -7.60
CA LEU A 352 -27.97 18.65 -7.98
C LEU A 352 -27.75 17.87 -9.28
N ASP A 353 -27.17 18.48 -10.31
CA ASP A 353 -27.01 17.86 -11.63
C ASP A 353 -26.01 16.70 -11.65
N ASN A 354 -25.03 16.67 -10.74
CA ASN A 354 -23.90 15.73 -10.80
C ASN A 354 -23.70 14.85 -9.55
N CYS A 355 -24.15 15.26 -8.35
CA CYS A 355 -23.75 14.62 -7.09
C CYS A 355 -24.92 14.09 -6.24
N ASN A 356 -26.09 14.75 -6.28
CA ASN A 356 -27.16 14.48 -5.32
C ASN A 356 -27.75 13.06 -5.41
N ALA A 357 -27.73 12.42 -6.59
CA ALA A 357 -28.27 11.07 -6.77
C ALA A 357 -27.60 10.01 -5.87
N CYS A 358 -26.34 10.24 -5.45
CA CYS A 358 -25.60 9.34 -4.56
C CYS A 358 -25.39 9.93 -3.16
N HIS A 359 -25.09 11.23 -3.05
CA HIS A 359 -24.78 11.87 -1.76
C HIS A 359 -25.99 12.52 -1.06
N PHE A 360 -27.12 12.61 -1.77
CA PHE A 360 -28.41 13.18 -1.34
C PHE A 360 -28.37 14.66 -0.94
N VAL A 361 -29.54 15.31 -0.93
CA VAL A 361 -29.68 16.71 -0.47
C VAL A 361 -29.24 16.93 0.99
N THR A 362 -29.13 15.86 1.78
CA THR A 362 -28.60 15.85 3.15
C THR A 362 -27.07 15.87 3.21
N GLY A 363 -26.38 15.55 2.11
CA GLY A 363 -24.93 15.33 2.11
C GLY A 363 -24.50 14.11 2.91
N HIS A 364 -25.41 13.21 3.28
CA HIS A 364 -25.11 12.02 4.09
C HIS A 364 -24.95 10.74 3.25
N GLY A 365 -25.41 10.74 2.01
CA GLY A 365 -25.38 9.59 1.13
C GLY A 365 -26.13 8.37 1.66
N GLY A 366 -25.93 7.23 0.99
CA GLY A 366 -26.41 5.93 1.46
C GLY A 366 -25.42 5.31 2.44
N THR A 367 -25.86 5.02 3.66
CA THR A 367 -25.09 4.33 4.71
C THR A 367 -24.33 3.12 4.14
N THR A 368 -23.02 3.02 4.43
CA THR A 368 -22.05 2.02 3.89
C THR A 368 -21.88 1.94 2.36
N VAL A 369 -22.59 2.76 1.59
CA VAL A 369 -22.57 2.76 0.12
C VAL A 369 -21.93 4.03 -0.46
N PHE A 370 -22.47 5.20 -0.11
CA PHE A 370 -21.96 6.49 -0.56
C PHE A 370 -21.54 7.31 0.68
N PRO A 371 -20.27 7.74 0.78
CA PRO A 371 -19.79 8.40 1.98
C PRO A 371 -20.44 9.78 2.18
N ARG A 372 -20.48 10.21 3.45
CA ARG A 372 -20.96 11.55 3.82
C ARG A 372 -20.02 12.61 3.26
N LEU A 373 -20.59 13.72 2.81
CA LEU A 373 -19.88 14.96 2.47
C LEU A 373 -20.01 15.98 3.61
N ASP A 374 -21.13 15.97 4.34
CA ASP A 374 -21.34 16.76 5.55
C ASP A 374 -20.43 16.27 6.69
N GLY A 375 -19.60 17.18 7.23
CA GLY A 375 -18.63 16.90 8.30
C GLY A 375 -17.40 16.09 7.87
N ALA A 376 -17.26 15.76 6.58
CA ALA A 376 -16.20 14.88 6.09
C ALA A 376 -14.82 15.54 6.16
N SER A 377 -13.79 14.81 6.61
CA SER A 377 -12.43 15.35 6.77
C SER A 377 -11.84 15.85 5.45
N ILE A 378 -12.02 15.10 4.35
CA ILE A 378 -11.53 15.49 3.01
C ILE A 378 -12.19 16.76 2.49
N VAL A 379 -13.47 17.00 2.84
CA VAL A 379 -14.18 18.23 2.49
C VAL A 379 -13.70 19.39 3.38
N ASN A 380 -13.44 19.14 4.66
CA ASN A 380 -13.07 20.17 5.62
C ASN A 380 -11.55 20.44 5.74
N ALA A 381 -10.72 19.73 4.97
CA ALA A 381 -9.27 19.92 4.92
C ALA A 381 -8.89 21.33 4.44
N GLU A 382 -7.82 21.91 5.00
CA GLU A 382 -7.29 23.20 4.55
C GLU A 382 -6.83 23.11 3.09
N ASN A 383 -6.02 22.09 2.78
CA ASN A 383 -5.64 21.73 1.42
C ASN A 383 -6.81 21.00 0.70
N PRO A 384 -7.41 21.58 -0.36
CA PRO A 384 -8.53 20.97 -1.06
C PRO A 384 -8.12 19.89 -2.07
N THR A 385 -6.82 19.65 -2.29
CA THR A 385 -6.29 18.77 -3.35
C THR A 385 -6.98 17.39 -3.38
N GLY A 386 -7.17 16.74 -2.23
CA GLY A 386 -7.81 15.43 -2.19
C GLY A 386 -9.29 15.44 -2.62
N LEU A 387 -10.04 16.48 -2.26
CA LEU A 387 -11.43 16.65 -2.73
C LEU A 387 -11.46 16.88 -4.24
N ILE A 388 -10.58 17.75 -4.75
CA ILE A 388 -10.49 18.07 -6.18
C ILE A 388 -10.12 16.80 -6.98
N THR A 389 -9.13 16.03 -6.55
CA THR A 389 -8.75 14.77 -7.21
C THR A 389 -9.91 13.79 -7.23
N THR A 390 -10.67 13.69 -6.13
CA THR A 390 -11.84 12.80 -6.02
C THR A 390 -12.98 13.24 -6.96
N ILE A 391 -13.24 14.54 -7.09
CA ILE A 391 -14.24 15.06 -8.04
C ILE A 391 -13.78 14.83 -9.49
N LEU A 392 -12.52 15.11 -9.82
CA LEU A 392 -12.04 15.03 -11.18
C LEU A 392 -11.81 13.58 -11.66
N GLY A 393 -11.05 12.80 -10.89
CA GLY A 393 -10.65 11.42 -11.24
C GLY A 393 -11.65 10.34 -10.79
N GLY A 394 -12.58 10.69 -9.90
CA GLY A 394 -13.46 9.72 -9.25
C GLY A 394 -12.74 8.98 -8.11
N ALA A 395 -13.44 7.99 -7.54
CA ALA A 395 -12.89 7.12 -6.51
C ALA A 395 -13.60 5.76 -6.54
N ALA A 396 -12.98 4.71 -6.00
CA ALA A 396 -13.63 3.42 -5.84
C ALA A 396 -13.10 2.70 -4.59
N THR A 397 -14.02 2.13 -3.80
CA THR A 397 -13.67 1.29 -2.65
C THR A 397 -12.91 0.02 -3.10
N PRO A 398 -12.01 -0.52 -2.26
CA PRO A 398 -11.38 -1.80 -2.55
C PRO A 398 -12.40 -2.94 -2.41
N SER A 399 -12.13 -4.04 -3.12
CA SER A 399 -12.87 -5.29 -2.98
C SER A 399 -12.20 -6.14 -1.90
N THR A 400 -12.80 -6.23 -0.71
CA THR A 400 -12.30 -7.09 0.38
C THR A 400 -13.20 -8.30 0.57
N GLU A 401 -12.72 -9.35 1.25
CA GLU A 401 -13.56 -10.51 1.59
C GLU A 401 -14.80 -10.11 2.41
N ARG A 402 -14.61 -9.14 3.33
CA ARG A 402 -15.66 -8.56 4.18
C ARG A 402 -16.61 -7.59 3.45
N ALA A 403 -16.23 -7.09 2.26
CA ALA A 403 -17.01 -6.15 1.46
C ALA A 403 -16.62 -6.24 -0.04
N PRO A 404 -17.09 -7.28 -0.76
CA PRO A 404 -16.62 -7.57 -2.13
C PRO A 404 -17.14 -6.59 -3.19
N SER A 405 -18.24 -5.90 -2.93
CA SER A 405 -18.83 -4.94 -3.88
C SER A 405 -17.96 -3.69 -4.01
N VAL A 406 -17.29 -3.52 -5.16
CA VAL A 406 -16.62 -2.26 -5.53
C VAL A 406 -17.69 -1.20 -5.81
N LEU A 407 -17.59 -0.04 -5.15
CA LEU A 407 -18.51 1.08 -5.31
C LEU A 407 -17.78 2.27 -5.93
N PRO A 408 -17.91 2.49 -7.26
CA PRO A 408 -17.27 3.61 -7.94
C PRO A 408 -18.09 4.89 -7.85
N MET A 409 -17.43 5.98 -7.51
CA MET A 409 -17.84 7.35 -7.83
C MET A 409 -17.19 7.73 -9.17
N PRO A 410 -17.97 8.18 -10.18
CA PRO A 410 -17.41 8.61 -11.46
C PRO A 410 -16.55 9.86 -11.31
N GLY A 411 -15.50 9.97 -12.14
CA GLY A 411 -14.71 11.19 -12.27
C GLY A 411 -15.36 12.17 -13.25
N PHE A 412 -15.41 13.46 -12.88
CA PHE A 412 -16.07 14.52 -13.65
C PHE A 412 -15.12 15.32 -14.56
N ALA A 413 -13.83 14.97 -14.63
CA ALA A 413 -12.84 15.69 -15.44
C ALA A 413 -13.20 15.81 -16.93
N PHE A 414 -13.95 14.86 -17.50
CA PHE A 414 -14.38 14.90 -18.90
C PHE A 414 -15.58 15.83 -19.16
N ARG A 415 -16.29 16.25 -18.10
CA ARG A 415 -17.60 16.92 -18.17
C ARG A 415 -17.57 18.35 -17.64
N LEU A 416 -16.81 18.60 -16.57
CA LEU A 416 -16.78 19.89 -15.88
C LEU A 416 -15.44 20.62 -16.10
N SER A 417 -15.55 21.92 -16.40
CA SER A 417 -14.45 22.89 -16.47
C SER A 417 -13.78 23.10 -15.10
N ASP A 418 -12.64 23.81 -15.09
CA ASP A 418 -11.94 24.11 -13.83
C ASP A 418 -12.74 25.09 -12.96
N GLU A 419 -13.45 26.03 -13.58
CA GLU A 419 -14.36 26.99 -12.95
C GLU A 419 -15.58 26.29 -12.34
N GLU A 420 -16.21 25.34 -13.05
CA GLU A 420 -17.34 24.56 -12.54
C GLU A 420 -16.93 23.68 -11.36
N VAL A 421 -15.79 22.99 -11.45
CA VAL A 421 -15.29 22.15 -10.34
C VAL A 421 -14.90 23.00 -9.13
N ALA A 422 -14.28 24.17 -9.34
CA ALA A 422 -13.97 25.11 -8.27
C ALA A 422 -15.25 25.63 -7.59
N THR A 423 -16.28 25.94 -8.37
CA THR A 423 -17.59 26.41 -7.90
C THR A 423 -18.33 25.31 -7.13
N LEU A 424 -18.37 24.09 -7.66
CA LEU A 424 -18.96 22.91 -7.01
C LEU A 424 -18.24 22.56 -5.70
N ALA A 425 -16.91 22.49 -5.72
CA ALA A 425 -16.12 22.19 -4.52
C ALA A 425 -16.28 23.27 -3.44
N SER A 426 -16.32 24.56 -3.83
CA SER A 426 -16.58 25.67 -2.91
C SER A 426 -17.96 25.59 -2.25
N PHE A 427 -18.99 25.19 -3.01
CA PHE A 427 -20.30 24.91 -2.45
C PHE A 427 -20.23 23.74 -1.44
N VAL A 428 -19.71 22.58 -1.83
CA VAL A 428 -19.61 21.39 -0.94
C VAL A 428 -18.83 21.70 0.34
N ARG A 429 -17.82 22.58 0.28
CA ARG A 429 -16.98 23.01 1.42
C ARG A 429 -17.62 24.04 2.36
N SER A 430 -18.73 24.66 1.96
CA SER A 430 -19.52 25.60 2.76
C SER A 430 -20.94 25.10 3.10
N ALA A 431 -21.36 24.01 2.45
CA ALA A 431 -22.64 23.33 2.60
C ALA A 431 -22.78 22.56 3.93
N TRP A 432 -24.01 22.44 4.42
CA TRP A 432 -24.38 21.73 5.65
C TRP A 432 -23.60 22.21 6.88
N SER A 433 -22.82 21.34 7.55
CA SER A 433 -21.93 21.75 8.64
C SER A 433 -20.52 22.16 8.19
N ASN A 434 -20.21 22.00 6.90
CA ASN A 434 -18.85 22.20 6.38
C ASN A 434 -18.42 23.66 6.48
N THR A 435 -17.17 23.85 6.91
CA THR A 435 -16.59 25.17 7.15
C THR A 435 -15.13 25.14 6.72
N ALA A 436 -14.90 25.27 5.42
CA ALA A 436 -13.56 25.32 4.83
C ALA A 436 -13.45 26.39 3.71
N PRO A 437 -12.25 26.90 3.41
CA PRO A 437 -12.06 27.93 2.37
C PRO A 437 -12.54 27.49 0.98
N ALA A 438 -12.97 28.45 0.17
CA ALA A 438 -13.33 28.24 -1.23
C ALA A 438 -12.15 27.67 -2.05
N VAL A 439 -12.48 27.00 -3.15
CA VAL A 439 -11.53 26.45 -4.13
C VAL A 439 -11.44 27.36 -5.34
N THR A 440 -10.24 27.56 -5.89
CA THR A 440 -10.02 28.38 -7.08
C THR A 440 -9.84 27.53 -8.34
N ALA A 441 -10.14 28.08 -9.51
CA ALA A 441 -9.97 27.38 -10.78
C ALA A 441 -8.50 26.95 -11.02
N GLU A 442 -7.53 27.75 -10.58
CA GLU A 442 -6.10 27.42 -10.69
C GLU A 442 -5.70 26.24 -9.79
N GLN A 443 -6.34 26.06 -8.63
CA GLN A 443 -6.16 24.85 -7.83
C GLN A 443 -6.68 23.63 -8.59
N VAL A 444 -7.83 23.72 -9.25
CA VAL A 444 -8.38 22.63 -10.05
C VAL A 444 -7.48 22.32 -11.26
N ALA A 445 -7.08 23.33 -12.03
CA ALA A 445 -6.20 23.17 -13.18
C ALA A 445 -4.88 22.46 -12.82
N ARG A 446 -4.27 22.83 -11.68
CA ARG A 446 -3.05 22.17 -11.17
C ARG A 446 -3.27 20.70 -10.81
N VAL A 447 -4.41 20.36 -10.21
CA VAL A 447 -4.72 18.94 -9.91
C VAL A 447 -5.02 18.20 -11.21
N ARG A 448 -5.82 18.77 -12.11
CA ARG A 448 -6.19 18.19 -13.41
C ARG A 448 -4.98 17.82 -14.26
N ALA A 449 -3.98 18.72 -14.32
CA ALA A 449 -2.75 18.49 -15.06
C ALA A 449 -1.94 17.28 -14.56
N ASN A 450 -2.10 16.92 -13.28
CA ASN A 450 -1.38 15.84 -12.60
C ASN A 450 -2.24 14.57 -12.38
N LEU A 451 -3.47 14.51 -12.92
CA LEU A 451 -4.28 13.29 -12.83
C LEU A 451 -3.63 12.13 -13.61
N PRO A 452 -3.69 10.89 -13.08
CA PRO A 452 -3.36 9.71 -13.86
C PRO A 452 -4.21 9.67 -15.13
N LYS A 453 -3.55 9.64 -16.31
CA LYS A 453 -4.25 9.67 -17.61
C LYS A 453 -5.13 8.43 -17.84
N HIS A 454 -4.85 7.36 -17.09
CA HIS A 454 -5.77 6.26 -16.83
C HIS A 454 -5.66 5.90 -15.34
N PRO A 455 -6.76 5.59 -14.64
CA PRO A 455 -6.67 4.89 -13.36
C PRO A 455 -6.16 3.47 -13.65
N GLU A 456 -4.89 3.20 -13.38
CA GLU A 456 -4.38 1.83 -13.50
C GLU A 456 -5.18 0.91 -12.58
N PRO A 457 -5.66 -0.25 -13.08
CA PRO A 457 -6.14 -1.30 -12.20
C PRO A 457 -4.94 -1.74 -11.34
N VAL A 458 -4.98 -1.41 -10.04
CA VAL A 458 -4.05 -1.98 -9.06
C VAL A 458 -4.13 -3.50 -9.23
N PRO A 459 -3.04 -4.18 -9.63
CA PRO A 459 -3.09 -5.61 -9.87
C PRO A 459 -3.44 -6.30 -8.56
N ARG A 460 -4.44 -7.20 -8.56
CA ARG A 460 -4.73 -8.03 -7.38
C ARG A 460 -3.51 -8.90 -7.10
N THR A 461 -2.66 -8.50 -6.14
CA THR A 461 -1.53 -9.31 -5.67
C THR A 461 -2.07 -10.43 -4.77
N GLY A 462 -2.76 -11.38 -5.41
CA GLY A 462 -3.42 -12.51 -4.75
C GLY A 462 -2.42 -13.52 -4.20
N PHE A 463 -1.77 -13.18 -3.08
CA PHE A 463 -1.12 -14.19 -2.24
C PHE A 463 -2.22 -14.95 -1.48
N SER A 464 -2.71 -16.02 -2.09
CA SER A 464 -3.58 -17.01 -1.43
C SER A 464 -2.85 -17.56 -0.21
N ASN A 465 -3.58 -17.74 0.90
CA ASN A 465 -3.03 -18.52 2.02
C ASN A 465 -2.68 -19.94 1.52
N ALA A 466 -1.58 -20.49 2.04
CA ALA A 466 -1.22 -21.90 1.86
C ALA A 466 -2.05 -22.83 2.78
N SER A 467 -3.33 -22.51 2.99
CA SER A 467 -4.31 -23.40 3.60
C SER A 467 -5.14 -24.05 2.49
N GLY A 468 -5.01 -25.37 2.34
CA GLY A 468 -5.57 -26.16 1.24
C GLY A 468 -7.10 -26.32 1.26
N GLY A 469 -7.84 -25.22 1.15
CA GLY A 469 -9.28 -25.23 0.88
C GLY A 469 -9.54 -25.52 -0.59
N THR A 470 -10.01 -26.73 -0.91
CA THR A 470 -10.44 -27.11 -2.26
C THR A 470 -11.62 -26.24 -2.69
N ASN A 471 -11.37 -25.28 -3.58
CA ASN A 471 -12.42 -24.44 -4.15
C ASN A 471 -13.26 -25.28 -5.13
N PRO A 472 -14.56 -25.55 -4.87
CA PRO A 472 -15.36 -26.39 -5.75
C PRO A 472 -15.55 -25.67 -7.10
N THR A 473 -15.16 -26.33 -8.18
CA THR A 473 -15.31 -25.80 -9.54
C THR A 473 -16.78 -25.58 -9.86
N SER A 474 -17.19 -24.31 -9.92
CA SER A 474 -18.48 -23.88 -10.43
C SER A 474 -18.57 -24.11 -11.95
N SER A 475 -18.74 -25.36 -12.36
CA SER A 475 -19.26 -25.68 -13.67
C SER A 475 -20.78 -25.45 -13.68
N ARG A 476 -21.22 -24.51 -14.51
CA ARG A 476 -22.61 -24.42 -14.98
C ARG A 476 -22.62 -24.12 -16.48
N PRO A 477 -23.66 -24.61 -17.19
CA PRO A 477 -23.62 -24.86 -18.63
C PRO A 477 -23.72 -23.60 -19.49
#